data_AF-A0A357X0E5-F1
#
_entry.id   AF-A0A357X0E5-F1
#
_cell.length_a   1.000
_cell.length_b   1.000
_cell.length_c   1.000
_cell.angle_alpha   90.00
_cell.angle_beta   90.00
_cell.angle_gamma   90.00
#
_symmetry.space_group_name_H-M   'P 1'
#
loop_
_entity.id
_entity.type
_entity.pdbx_description
1 polymer ?
#
loop_
_entity_poly.entity_id
_entity_poly.type
_entity_poly.pdbx_seq_one_letter_code
_entity_poly.pdbx_strand_id
1 'polypeptide(L)'
;MGYHVKQKSAEFLIRYENFDAASQALIAFAQKTEKIDWVDKKALIFACKRHDFYSAMEECHWECAGDENGINEINYRGETRCYNDHDILNVIAPFAESGSYIEMAGENGDMWRWRFNGRECIEEKAVVIYETDPQYVVTRSWILNCECGVSVLGVTRDRQDAEMLMQTAIETEKRESWIFDVPKEDISSDGKTSYVEETTADSWSFFLNGCYCTKHIDIVIHTLQKEEEN
;
A
#
# COMPACT_ATOMS: atom_id res chain seq x y z
N MET A 1 15.02 -2.03 -10.97
CA MET A 1 14.06 -1.80 -12.08
C MET A 1 13.39 -0.48 -11.78
N GLY A 2 13.33 0.44 -12.73
CA GLY A 2 12.79 1.77 -12.49
C GLY A 2 11.53 1.98 -13.30
N TYR A 3 10.53 2.58 -12.67
CA TYR A 3 9.23 2.86 -13.26
C TYR A 3 9.18 4.33 -13.70
N HIS A 4 8.76 4.58 -14.93
CA HIS A 4 8.40 5.90 -15.42
C HIS A 4 7.25 6.45 -14.55
N VAL A 5 7.54 7.51 -13.81
CA VAL A 5 6.55 8.21 -12.99
C VAL A 5 6.34 9.61 -13.55
N LYS A 6 5.15 10.16 -13.34
CA LYS A 6 4.81 11.53 -13.69
C LYS A 6 4.08 12.19 -12.54
N GLN A 7 4.55 13.37 -12.14
CA GLN A 7 3.80 14.23 -11.23
C GLN A 7 2.54 14.78 -11.92
N LYS A 8 1.41 14.70 -11.24
CA LYS A 8 0.10 15.16 -11.71
C LYS A 8 -0.28 16.51 -11.14
N SER A 9 -0.08 16.68 -9.84
CA SER A 9 -0.41 17.89 -9.09
C SER A 9 0.48 17.97 -7.85
N ALA A 10 0.75 19.17 -7.36
CA ALA A 10 1.33 19.38 -6.05
C ALA A 10 0.82 20.70 -5.48
N GLU A 11 0.61 20.71 -4.17
CA GLU A 11 0.42 21.92 -3.36
C GLU A 11 1.38 21.78 -2.19
N PHE A 12 2.46 22.54 -2.18
CA PHE A 12 3.56 22.27 -1.28
C PHE A 12 4.13 23.58 -0.75
N LEU A 13 4.21 23.71 0.58
CA LEU A 13 4.85 24.87 1.20
C LEU A 13 5.88 24.44 2.23
N ILE A 14 7.13 24.90 2.10
CA ILE A 14 8.10 24.99 3.19
C ILE A 14 8.48 26.45 3.36
N ARG A 15 8.25 26.99 4.56
CA ARG A 15 8.60 28.38 4.87
C ARG A 15 10.12 28.56 4.98
N TYR A 16 10.62 29.72 4.55
CA TYR A 16 12.06 30.02 4.58
C TYR A 16 12.70 29.81 5.96
N GLU A 17 11.99 30.16 7.03
CA GLU A 17 12.42 29.97 8.43
C GLU A 17 12.74 28.51 8.79
N ASN A 18 12.17 27.55 8.06
CA ASN A 18 12.38 26.13 8.29
C ASN A 18 13.52 25.53 7.47
N PHE A 19 14.13 26.27 6.54
CA PHE A 19 15.15 25.73 5.63
C PHE A 19 16.37 25.20 6.38
N ASP A 20 16.87 25.94 7.37
CA ASP A 20 18.03 25.50 8.15
C ASP A 20 17.73 24.21 8.92
N ALA A 21 16.55 24.13 9.53
CA ALA A 21 16.14 22.95 10.28
C ALA A 21 15.95 21.73 9.36
N ALA A 22 15.34 21.93 8.19
CA ALA A 22 15.18 20.90 7.16
C ALA A 22 16.53 20.42 6.61
N SER A 23 17.47 21.34 6.33
CA SER A 23 18.83 21.00 5.92
C SER A 23 19.58 20.17 6.95
N GLN A 24 19.45 20.49 8.25
CA GLN A 24 20.07 19.67 9.30
C GLN A 24 19.45 18.26 9.36
N ALA A 25 18.13 18.13 9.18
CA ALA A 25 17.47 16.85 9.13
C ALA A 25 17.95 15.99 7.93
N LEU A 26 18.09 16.59 6.75
CA LEU A 26 18.64 15.93 5.56
C LEU A 26 20.10 15.50 5.76
N ILE A 27 20.94 16.34 6.38
CA ILE A 27 22.32 15.96 6.73
C ILE A 27 22.34 14.76 7.67
N ALA A 28 21.53 14.78 8.73
CA ALA A 28 21.45 13.69 9.71
C ALA A 28 20.99 12.38 9.04
N PHE A 29 20.00 12.46 8.15
CA PHE A 29 19.54 11.32 7.35
C PHE A 29 20.66 10.78 6.45
N ALA A 30 21.32 11.63 5.68
CA ALA A 30 22.39 11.23 4.75
C ALA A 30 23.59 10.58 5.46
N GLN A 31 23.90 11.02 6.69
CA GLN A 31 24.96 10.46 7.52
C GLN A 31 24.58 9.11 8.15
N LYS A 32 23.32 8.96 8.57
CA LYS A 32 22.82 7.73 9.22
C LYS A 32 22.61 6.59 8.22
N THR A 33 22.16 6.91 7.02
CA THR A 33 21.85 5.92 5.99
C THR A 33 23.12 5.47 5.30
N GLU A 34 23.48 4.19 5.32
CA GLU A 34 24.75 3.70 4.76
C GLU A 34 24.82 3.84 3.23
N LYS A 35 23.72 3.60 2.52
CA LYS A 35 23.68 3.60 1.05
C LYS A 35 22.39 4.24 0.53
N ILE A 36 22.54 5.32 -0.26
CA ILE A 36 21.45 5.98 -1.00
C ILE A 36 21.93 6.02 -2.45
N ASP A 37 21.50 5.05 -3.25
CA ASP A 37 22.09 4.82 -4.58
C ASP A 37 21.74 5.88 -5.63
N TRP A 38 20.76 6.71 -5.32
CA TRP A 38 20.15 7.65 -6.25
C TRP A 38 20.40 9.12 -5.87
N VAL A 39 21.10 9.38 -4.76
CA VAL A 39 21.47 10.74 -4.29
C VAL A 39 22.98 10.83 -4.11
N ASP A 40 23.62 11.87 -4.63
CA ASP A 40 24.99 12.19 -4.25
C ASP A 40 25.02 12.81 -2.84
N LYS A 41 25.30 11.97 -1.84
CA LYS A 41 25.36 12.41 -0.43
C LYS A 41 26.34 13.55 -0.19
N LYS A 42 27.47 13.58 -0.91
CA LYS A 42 28.47 14.63 -0.71
C LYS A 42 27.95 15.96 -1.23
N ALA A 43 27.33 15.95 -2.41
CA ALA A 43 26.70 17.12 -2.99
C ALA A 43 25.53 17.61 -2.12
N LEU A 44 24.64 16.71 -1.67
CA LEU A 44 23.54 17.03 -0.76
C LEU A 44 24.02 17.69 0.54
N ILE A 45 24.99 17.08 1.23
CA ILE A 45 25.54 17.63 2.49
C ILE A 45 26.24 18.97 2.23
N PHE A 46 26.91 19.13 1.09
CA PHE A 46 27.59 20.37 0.74
C PHE A 46 26.59 21.50 0.47
N ALA A 47 25.50 21.25 -0.27
CA ALA A 47 24.42 22.21 -0.50
C ALA A 47 23.76 22.65 0.81
N CYS A 48 23.38 21.68 1.66
CA CYS A 48 22.80 21.95 2.98
C CYS A 48 23.72 22.82 3.86
N LYS A 49 25.04 22.57 3.86
CA LYS A 49 26.01 23.38 4.63
C LYS A 49 26.20 24.80 4.12
N ARG A 50 25.82 25.06 2.86
CA ARG A 50 25.88 26.39 2.25
C ARG A 50 24.58 27.18 2.41
N HIS A 51 23.62 26.65 3.17
CA HIS A 51 22.27 27.21 3.29
C HIS A 51 21.53 27.28 1.94
N ASP A 52 21.86 26.35 1.03
CA ASP A 52 21.24 26.26 -0.29
C ASP A 52 20.27 25.06 -0.31
N PHE A 53 19.08 25.28 0.24
CA PHE A 53 18.06 24.24 0.34
C PHE A 53 17.47 23.88 -1.03
N TYR A 54 17.45 24.81 -1.99
CA TYR A 54 17.01 24.55 -3.36
C TYR A 54 17.92 23.54 -4.05
N SER A 55 19.24 23.77 -4.03
CA SER A 55 20.19 22.78 -4.57
C SER A 55 20.18 21.47 -3.80
N ALA A 56 19.93 21.49 -2.48
CA ALA A 56 19.81 20.25 -1.71
C ALA A 56 18.63 19.38 -2.19
N MET A 57 17.49 19.98 -2.49
CA MET A 57 16.34 19.27 -3.07
C MET A 57 16.61 18.81 -4.51
N GLU A 58 17.34 19.61 -5.30
CA GLU A 58 17.72 19.25 -6.68
C GLU A 58 18.62 17.99 -6.70
N GLU A 59 19.55 17.84 -5.76
CA GLU A 59 20.35 16.62 -5.57
C GLU A 59 19.50 15.39 -5.21
N CYS A 60 18.29 15.62 -4.69
CA CYS A 60 17.27 14.60 -4.45
C CYS A 60 16.26 14.47 -5.61
N HIS A 61 16.54 15.02 -6.79
CA HIS A 61 15.68 15.03 -7.99
C HIS A 61 14.38 15.83 -7.86
N TRP A 62 14.31 16.72 -6.88
CA TRP A 62 13.18 17.61 -6.64
C TRP A 62 13.56 19.04 -7.02
N GLU A 63 12.99 19.52 -8.12
CA GLU A 63 13.15 20.91 -8.54
C GLU A 63 12.14 21.77 -7.80
N CYS A 64 12.65 22.64 -6.92
CA CYS A 64 11.82 23.54 -6.13
C CYS A 64 11.89 24.96 -6.68
N ALA A 65 10.76 25.65 -6.67
CA ALA A 65 10.67 27.09 -6.87
C ALA A 65 9.92 27.72 -5.70
N GLY A 66 10.15 29.02 -5.49
CA GLY A 66 9.66 29.70 -4.31
C GLY A 66 9.65 31.21 -4.44
N ASP A 67 9.01 31.85 -3.47
CA ASP A 67 8.92 33.29 -3.33
C ASP A 67 9.50 33.75 -1.98
N GLU A 68 9.17 34.96 -1.55
CA GLU A 68 9.60 35.54 -0.27
C GLU A 68 9.19 34.73 0.97
N ASN A 69 8.17 33.88 0.86
CA ASN A 69 7.68 33.04 1.95
C ASN A 69 8.40 31.70 2.05
N GLY A 70 9.10 31.26 1.00
CA GLY A 70 9.78 29.97 0.93
C GLY A 70 9.45 29.19 -0.35
N ILE A 71 9.61 27.87 -0.32
CA ILE A 71 9.30 26.99 -1.46
C ILE A 71 7.79 26.79 -1.50
N ASN A 72 7.16 27.16 -2.62
CA ASN A 72 5.72 27.01 -2.88
C ASN A 72 5.43 26.10 -4.11
N GLU A 73 6.47 25.73 -4.85
CA GLU A 73 6.39 24.86 -6.00
C GLU A 73 7.44 23.76 -5.90
N ILE A 74 7.03 22.53 -6.17
CA ILE A 74 7.92 21.36 -6.18
C ILE A 74 7.58 20.52 -7.40
N ASN A 75 8.60 20.17 -8.19
CA ASN A 75 8.47 19.40 -9.41
C ASN A 75 9.44 18.22 -9.38
N TYR A 76 8.91 17.04 -9.68
CA TYR A 76 9.71 15.84 -9.83
C TYR A 76 10.51 15.89 -11.14
N ARG A 77 11.84 15.93 -11.04
CA ARG A 77 12.76 16.02 -12.19
C ARG A 77 13.41 14.68 -12.54
N GLY A 78 13.16 13.63 -11.76
CA GLY A 78 13.76 12.32 -12.03
C GLY A 78 13.39 11.82 -13.43
N GLU A 79 14.39 11.63 -14.29
CA GLU A 79 14.20 11.38 -15.73
C GLU A 79 13.38 10.11 -16.02
N THR A 80 13.23 9.20 -15.05
CA THR A 80 12.54 7.92 -15.31
C THR A 80 12.19 7.06 -14.10
N ARG A 81 12.51 7.46 -12.85
CA ARG A 81 12.50 6.51 -11.70
C ARG A 81 12.22 7.17 -10.36
N CYS A 82 10.99 7.06 -9.85
CA CYS A 82 10.78 7.25 -8.41
C CYS A 82 11.59 6.17 -7.68
N TYR A 83 12.54 6.59 -6.84
CA TYR A 83 13.27 5.69 -5.95
C TYR A 83 12.55 5.66 -4.60
N ASN A 84 13.30 5.48 -3.50
CA ASN A 84 12.75 5.63 -2.16
C ASN A 84 12.61 7.11 -1.77
N ASP A 85 11.99 7.92 -2.64
CA ASP A 85 11.77 9.35 -2.44
C ASP A 85 10.94 9.62 -1.19
N HIS A 86 10.08 8.67 -0.81
CA HIS A 86 9.33 8.71 0.44
C HIS A 86 10.22 8.98 1.65
N ASP A 87 11.42 8.41 1.73
CA ASP A 87 12.34 8.65 2.86
C ASP A 87 12.76 10.12 2.95
N ILE A 88 13.15 10.74 1.83
CA ILE A 88 13.57 12.15 1.79
C ILE A 88 12.39 13.06 2.09
N LEU A 89 11.24 12.80 1.47
CA LEU A 89 10.01 13.55 1.71
C LEU A 89 9.56 13.44 3.17
N ASN A 90 9.71 12.26 3.79
CA ASN A 90 9.39 12.06 5.19
C ASN A 90 10.34 12.81 6.13
N VAL A 91 11.63 12.94 5.77
CA VAL A 91 12.60 13.73 6.54
C VAL A 91 12.24 15.22 6.56
N ILE A 92 11.76 15.76 5.44
CA ILE A 92 11.36 17.18 5.35
C ILE A 92 9.94 17.45 5.83
N ALA A 93 9.13 16.40 6.05
CA ALA A 93 7.72 16.54 6.37
C ALA A 93 7.38 17.33 7.65
N PRO A 94 8.17 17.29 8.73
CA PRO A 94 7.97 18.16 9.88
C PRO A 94 8.07 19.67 9.58
N PHE A 95 8.66 20.04 8.45
CA PHE A 95 8.96 21.42 8.06
C PHE A 95 8.03 21.95 6.97
N ALA A 96 7.29 21.04 6.31
CA ALA A 96 6.27 21.36 5.34
C ALA A 96 4.95 21.73 6.02
N GLU A 97 4.19 22.64 5.41
CA GLU A 97 2.87 23.03 5.90
C GLU A 97 1.92 21.82 5.87
N SER A 98 1.22 21.61 6.98
CA SER A 98 0.27 20.51 7.11
C SER A 98 -0.85 20.66 6.08
N GLY A 99 -1.13 19.60 5.33
CA GLY A 99 -2.04 19.63 4.19
C GLY A 99 -1.32 19.72 2.84
N SER A 100 -0.01 20.04 2.82
CA SER A 100 0.77 19.93 1.59
C SER A 100 0.69 18.52 1.01
N TYR A 101 0.76 18.40 -0.31
CA TYR A 101 0.76 17.12 -1.00
C TYR A 101 1.50 17.15 -2.34
N ILE A 102 1.94 15.97 -2.77
CA ILE A 102 2.48 15.71 -4.11
C ILE A 102 1.75 14.48 -4.66
N GLU A 103 1.13 14.62 -5.82
CA GLU A 103 0.39 13.55 -6.50
C GLU A 103 1.16 13.04 -7.72
N MET A 104 1.29 11.73 -7.80
CA MET A 104 2.10 11.01 -8.77
C MET A 104 1.27 9.94 -9.47
N ALA A 105 1.65 9.64 -10.72
CA ALA A 105 1.12 8.51 -11.48
C ALA A 105 2.25 7.68 -12.06
N GLY A 106 2.13 6.36 -11.96
CA GLY A 106 3.04 5.37 -12.52
C GLY A 106 2.60 4.87 -13.91
N GLU A 107 3.40 3.99 -14.49
CA GLU A 107 3.18 3.42 -15.83
C GLU A 107 1.86 2.69 -15.99
N ASN A 108 1.41 1.98 -14.95
CA ASN A 108 0.26 1.08 -15.02
C ASN A 108 -1.05 1.73 -14.60
N GLY A 109 -1.11 3.07 -14.56
CA GLY A 109 -2.26 3.80 -14.04
C GLY A 109 -2.32 3.85 -12.51
N ASP A 110 -1.35 3.26 -11.82
CA ASP A 110 -1.15 3.43 -10.38
C ASP A 110 -1.05 4.92 -10.06
N MET A 111 -1.85 5.38 -9.10
CA MET A 111 -1.77 6.75 -8.61
C MET A 111 -1.50 6.72 -7.11
N TRP A 112 -0.66 7.64 -6.65
CA TRP A 112 -0.45 7.83 -5.23
C TRP A 112 -0.23 9.31 -4.92
N ARG A 113 -0.47 9.64 -3.65
CA ARG A 113 -0.27 10.97 -3.11
C ARG A 113 0.60 10.88 -1.88
N TRP A 114 1.67 11.66 -1.85
CA TRP A 114 2.43 11.91 -0.62
C TRP A 114 1.82 13.11 0.08
N ARG A 115 1.17 12.88 1.22
CA ARG A 115 0.54 13.93 2.03
C ARG A 115 1.38 14.24 3.26
N PHE A 116 1.61 15.51 3.49
CA PHE A 116 2.39 16.02 4.61
C PHE A 116 1.44 16.45 5.73
N ASN A 117 1.56 15.86 6.91
CA ASN A 117 0.71 16.21 8.05
C ASN A 117 1.40 17.16 9.06
N GLY A 118 2.60 17.67 8.73
CA GLY A 118 3.44 18.49 9.60
C GLY A 118 4.28 17.67 10.60
N ARG A 119 4.32 16.34 10.47
CA ARG A 119 5.18 15.43 11.25
C ARG A 119 5.82 14.37 10.37
N GLU A 120 5.05 13.79 9.46
CA GLU A 120 5.48 12.72 8.57
C GLU A 120 4.83 12.89 7.20
N CYS A 121 5.42 12.22 6.22
CA CYS A 121 4.90 12.06 4.88
C CYS A 121 4.14 10.72 4.82
N ILE A 122 2.85 10.77 4.52
CA ILE A 122 2.00 9.60 4.39
C ILE A 122 1.80 9.31 2.90
N GLU A 123 2.09 8.09 2.48
CA GLU A 123 1.73 7.63 1.15
C GLU A 123 0.28 7.13 1.11
N GLU A 124 -0.52 7.76 0.27
CA GLU A 124 -1.93 7.43 0.03
C GLU A 124 -2.04 6.85 -1.38
N LYS A 125 -2.39 5.58 -1.52
CA LYS A 125 -2.66 4.97 -2.84
C LYS A 125 -4.06 5.32 -3.29
N ALA A 126 -4.20 5.65 -4.57
CA ALA A 126 -5.49 5.94 -5.19
C ALA A 126 -5.86 4.82 -6.15
N VAL A 127 -7.13 4.43 -6.10
CA VAL A 127 -7.73 3.49 -7.03
C VAL A 127 -8.74 4.26 -7.87
N VAL A 128 -8.54 4.25 -9.18
CA VAL A 128 -9.51 4.80 -10.12
C VAL A 128 -10.53 3.71 -10.42
N ILE A 129 -11.79 4.00 -10.16
CA ILE A 129 -12.90 3.08 -10.35
C ILE A 129 -13.86 3.70 -11.36
N TYR A 130 -14.10 2.99 -12.46
CA TYR A 130 -15.11 3.32 -13.45
C TYR A 130 -16.45 2.66 -13.12
N GLU A 131 -17.55 3.19 -13.67
CA GLU A 131 -18.86 2.57 -13.51
C GLU A 131 -19.00 1.21 -14.20
N THR A 132 -18.15 0.97 -15.20
CA THR A 132 -18.07 -0.27 -15.97
C THR A 132 -17.18 -1.32 -15.32
N ASP A 133 -16.38 -0.92 -14.31
CA ASP A 133 -15.48 -1.86 -13.65
C ASP A 133 -16.28 -2.92 -12.87
N PRO A 134 -15.79 -4.16 -12.82
CA PRO A 134 -16.45 -5.22 -12.09
C PRO A 134 -16.53 -4.89 -10.59
N GLN A 135 -17.57 -5.41 -9.95
CA GLN A 135 -17.73 -5.34 -8.51
C GLN A 135 -17.37 -6.69 -7.91
N TYR A 136 -16.44 -6.68 -6.96
CA TYR A 136 -15.99 -7.86 -6.26
C TYR A 136 -16.77 -8.02 -4.95
N VAL A 137 -17.26 -9.22 -4.68
CA VAL A 137 -17.93 -9.58 -3.43
C VAL A 137 -17.18 -10.72 -2.79
N VAL A 138 -16.66 -10.51 -1.58
CA VAL A 138 -15.97 -11.55 -0.83
C VAL A 138 -16.96 -12.19 0.12
N THR A 139 -17.15 -13.50 0.00
CA THR A 139 -18.06 -14.28 0.84
C THR A 139 -17.33 -15.35 1.61
N ARG A 140 -17.81 -15.66 2.82
CA ARG A 140 -17.45 -16.85 3.57
C ARG A 140 -18.68 -17.73 3.70
N SER A 141 -18.63 -18.96 3.21
CA SER A 141 -19.61 -20.01 3.50
C SER A 141 -19.02 -21.02 4.47
N TRP A 142 -19.85 -21.56 5.35
CA TRP A 142 -19.43 -22.61 6.27
C TRP A 142 -20.50 -23.67 6.48
N ILE A 143 -20.05 -24.88 6.78
CA ILE A 143 -20.81 -25.99 7.34
C ILE A 143 -20.02 -26.49 8.54
N LEU A 144 -20.65 -26.55 9.70
CA LEU A 144 -20.08 -26.97 10.98
C LEU A 144 -21.08 -27.90 11.66
N ASN A 145 -20.90 -29.21 11.53
CA ASN A 145 -21.78 -30.25 12.08
C ASN A 145 -23.27 -30.07 11.73
N CYS A 146 -23.99 -29.27 12.51
CA CYS A 146 -25.42 -29.00 12.40
C CYS A 146 -25.74 -27.56 11.98
N GLU A 147 -24.74 -26.70 11.80
CA GLU A 147 -24.92 -25.31 11.40
C GLU A 147 -24.29 -25.06 10.05
N CYS A 148 -24.95 -24.27 9.21
CA CYS A 148 -24.37 -23.74 8.00
C CYS A 148 -24.75 -22.28 7.84
N GLY A 149 -23.95 -21.55 7.07
CA GLY A 149 -24.19 -20.14 6.84
C GLY A 149 -23.34 -19.59 5.73
N VAL A 150 -23.71 -18.37 5.33
CA VAL A 150 -22.94 -17.55 4.39
C VAL A 150 -22.90 -16.14 4.97
N SER A 151 -21.73 -15.51 4.94
CA SER A 151 -21.55 -14.11 5.26
C SER A 151 -20.88 -13.39 4.10
N VAL A 152 -21.31 -12.15 3.86
CA VAL A 152 -20.58 -11.22 2.99
C VAL A 152 -19.54 -10.51 3.85
N LEU A 153 -18.27 -10.72 3.53
CA LEU A 153 -17.14 -10.12 4.24
C LEU A 153 -16.88 -8.69 3.77
N GLY A 154 -17.11 -8.43 2.48
CA GLY A 154 -16.98 -7.10 1.91
C GLY A 154 -17.40 -7.04 0.46
N VAL A 155 -17.63 -5.81 -0.01
CA VAL A 155 -18.02 -5.50 -1.37
C VAL A 155 -17.18 -4.31 -1.82
N THR A 156 -16.40 -4.49 -2.88
CA THR A 156 -15.44 -3.49 -3.34
C THR A 156 -15.30 -3.53 -4.86
N ARG A 157 -14.89 -2.42 -5.48
CA ARG A 157 -14.52 -2.40 -6.90
C ARG A 157 -13.00 -2.45 -7.09
N ASP A 158 -12.24 -2.43 -5.99
CA ASP A 158 -10.81 -2.68 -6.01
C ASP A 158 -10.52 -4.17 -5.81
N ARG A 159 -9.86 -4.77 -6.79
CA ARG A 159 -9.46 -6.18 -6.73
C ARG A 159 -8.47 -6.45 -5.60
N GLN A 160 -7.53 -5.54 -5.34
CA GLN A 160 -6.51 -5.73 -4.29
C GLN A 160 -7.14 -5.72 -2.90
N ASP A 161 -8.13 -4.85 -2.68
CA ASP A 161 -8.91 -4.81 -1.45
C ASP A 161 -9.71 -6.12 -1.25
N ALA A 162 -10.30 -6.68 -2.32
CA ALA A 162 -10.98 -7.98 -2.24
C ALA A 162 -10.03 -9.13 -1.86
N GLU A 163 -8.83 -9.16 -2.43
CA GLU A 163 -7.77 -10.13 -2.10
C GLU A 163 -7.31 -9.98 -0.64
N MET A 164 -7.14 -8.74 -0.17
CA MET A 164 -6.78 -8.45 1.21
C MET A 164 -7.86 -8.90 2.20
N LEU A 165 -9.14 -8.67 1.90
CA LEU A 165 -10.27 -9.14 2.69
C LEU A 165 -10.31 -10.67 2.77
N MET A 166 -10.12 -11.35 1.64
CA MET A 166 -10.03 -12.81 1.58
C MET A 166 -8.86 -13.33 2.42
N GLN A 167 -7.66 -12.78 2.24
CA GLN A 167 -6.46 -13.20 2.97
C GLN A 167 -6.62 -13.00 4.50
N THR A 168 -7.15 -11.85 4.91
CA THR A 168 -7.43 -11.56 6.33
C THR A 168 -8.42 -12.56 6.92
N ALA A 169 -9.45 -12.95 6.15
CA ALA A 169 -10.43 -13.94 6.58
C ALA A 169 -9.83 -15.35 6.67
N ILE A 170 -8.96 -15.74 5.74
CA ILE A 170 -8.23 -17.02 5.79
C ILE A 170 -7.34 -17.08 7.04
N GLU A 171 -6.58 -16.01 7.32
CA GLU A 171 -5.71 -15.94 8.50
C GLU A 171 -6.50 -15.97 9.80
N THR A 172 -7.62 -15.26 9.84
CA THR A 172 -8.55 -15.28 10.98
C THR A 172 -9.10 -16.68 11.19
N GLU A 173 -9.55 -17.36 10.12
CA GLU A 173 -10.04 -18.72 10.18
C GLU A 173 -8.96 -19.69 10.68
N LYS A 174 -7.75 -19.63 10.13
CA LYS A 174 -6.63 -20.47 10.55
C LYS A 174 -6.22 -20.25 12.00
N ARG A 175 -6.37 -19.03 12.51
CA ARG A 175 -6.03 -18.66 13.90
C ARG A 175 -7.13 -19.07 14.90
N GLU A 176 -8.38 -18.85 14.55
CA GLU A 176 -9.52 -18.98 15.47
C GLU A 176 -10.13 -20.37 15.43
N SER A 177 -9.89 -21.13 14.37
CA SER A 177 -10.40 -22.47 14.25
C SER A 177 -9.40 -23.53 14.66
N TRP A 178 -9.92 -24.49 15.43
CA TRP A 178 -9.26 -25.71 15.90
C TRP A 178 -8.95 -26.70 14.76
N ILE A 179 -8.93 -26.22 13.51
CA ILE A 179 -8.71 -26.99 12.28
C ILE A 179 -7.44 -27.84 12.37
N PHE A 180 -6.40 -27.33 13.06
CA PHE A 180 -5.11 -27.98 13.20
C PHE A 180 -4.98 -28.85 14.46
N ASP A 181 -5.99 -28.86 15.34
CA ASP A 181 -5.95 -29.55 16.64
C ASP A 181 -6.69 -30.90 16.63
N VAL A 182 -7.23 -31.34 15.49
CA VAL A 182 -7.94 -32.62 15.38
C VAL A 182 -6.94 -33.78 15.31
N PRO A 183 -6.97 -34.75 16.25
CA PRO A 183 -6.10 -35.92 16.23
C PRO A 183 -6.25 -36.71 14.92
N LYS A 184 -5.16 -37.26 14.41
CA LYS A 184 -5.17 -38.04 13.16
C LYS A 184 -6.08 -39.27 13.25
N GLU A 185 -6.22 -39.87 14.43
CA GLU A 185 -7.14 -40.99 14.67
C GLU A 185 -8.63 -40.63 14.54
N ASP A 186 -8.98 -39.35 14.68
CA ASP A 186 -10.36 -38.86 14.61
C ASP A 186 -10.75 -38.37 13.21
N ILE A 187 -9.80 -38.36 12.26
CA ILE A 187 -10.03 -38.04 10.85
C ILE A 187 -10.54 -39.30 10.14
N SER A 188 -11.61 -39.16 9.35
CA SER A 188 -12.19 -40.30 8.65
C SER A 188 -11.16 -40.95 7.70
N SER A 189 -11.06 -42.29 7.75
CA SER A 189 -10.19 -43.06 6.86
C SER A 189 -10.86 -43.39 5.52
N ASP A 190 -12.11 -43.00 5.31
CA ASP A 190 -12.76 -43.13 4.01
C ASP A 190 -12.11 -42.15 3.04
N GLY A 191 -11.51 -42.67 1.96
CA GLY A 191 -10.68 -41.88 1.04
C GLY A 191 -11.43 -40.82 0.23
N LYS A 192 -12.61 -40.34 0.66
CA LYS A 192 -13.42 -39.37 -0.04
C LYS A 192 -13.30 -37.93 0.44
N THR A 193 -12.86 -37.62 1.67
CA THR A 193 -12.62 -36.21 2.12
C THR A 193 -12.09 -36.17 3.57
N SER A 194 -10.90 -36.72 3.84
CA SER A 194 -10.36 -36.75 5.21
C SER A 194 -9.80 -35.38 5.64
N TYR A 195 -9.07 -34.71 4.76
CA TYR A 195 -8.56 -33.33 4.92
C TYR A 195 -8.22 -32.79 3.53
N VAL A 196 -8.83 -31.67 3.13
CA VAL A 196 -8.52 -31.02 1.84
C VAL A 196 -8.45 -29.52 2.06
N GLU A 197 -7.31 -28.93 1.73
CA GLU A 197 -7.16 -27.48 1.59
C GLU A 197 -6.86 -27.19 0.11
N GLU A 198 -7.73 -26.41 -0.51
CA GLU A 198 -7.59 -25.97 -1.89
C GLU A 198 -7.50 -24.46 -1.93
N THR A 199 -6.58 -23.93 -2.74
CA THR A 199 -6.37 -22.50 -2.88
C THR A 199 -6.23 -22.16 -4.35
N THR A 200 -7.03 -21.20 -4.79
CA THR A 200 -6.97 -20.58 -6.12
C THR A 200 -6.77 -19.07 -5.97
N ALA A 201 -6.73 -18.35 -7.08
CA ALA A 201 -6.66 -16.88 -7.05
C ALA A 201 -7.95 -16.24 -6.49
N ASP A 202 -9.09 -16.93 -6.56
CA ASP A 202 -10.40 -16.39 -6.21
C ASP A 202 -11.10 -17.17 -5.10
N SER A 203 -10.49 -18.25 -4.61
CA SER A 203 -11.09 -19.08 -3.57
C SER A 203 -10.07 -19.74 -2.67
N TRP A 204 -10.47 -19.92 -1.42
CA TRP A 204 -9.82 -20.79 -0.46
C TRP A 204 -10.88 -21.67 0.15
N SER A 205 -10.70 -22.98 0.02
CA SER A 205 -11.65 -23.97 0.49
C SER A 205 -10.96 -24.94 1.44
N PHE A 206 -11.64 -25.23 2.54
CA PHE A 206 -11.16 -26.12 3.58
C PHE A 206 -12.22 -27.15 3.92
N PHE A 207 -11.89 -28.43 3.79
CA PHE A 207 -12.75 -29.55 4.09
C PHE A 207 -12.11 -30.48 5.11
N LEU A 208 -12.87 -30.81 6.15
CA LEU A 208 -12.53 -31.79 7.17
C LEU A 208 -13.77 -32.63 7.48
N ASN A 209 -13.72 -33.91 7.15
CA ASN A 209 -14.69 -34.90 7.64
C ASN A 209 -13.99 -35.83 8.62
N GLY A 210 -14.14 -35.53 9.91
CA GLY A 210 -13.79 -36.41 11.00
C GLY A 210 -14.93 -37.36 11.37
N CYS A 211 -14.62 -38.37 12.17
CA CYS A 211 -15.58 -39.36 12.67
C CYS A 211 -16.72 -38.74 13.49
N TYR A 212 -16.48 -37.58 14.10
CA TYR A 212 -17.43 -36.85 14.97
C TYR A 212 -17.55 -35.36 14.63
N CYS A 213 -16.90 -34.90 13.56
CA CYS A 213 -16.98 -33.51 13.14
C CYS A 213 -16.97 -33.37 11.61
N THR A 214 -17.85 -32.53 11.08
CA THR A 214 -17.82 -32.08 9.69
C THR A 214 -17.61 -30.59 9.69
N LYS A 215 -16.54 -30.16 9.04
CA LYS A 215 -16.22 -28.75 8.84
C LYS A 215 -15.88 -28.51 7.38
N HIS A 216 -16.66 -27.65 6.74
CA HIS A 216 -16.40 -27.17 5.40
C HIS A 216 -16.46 -25.64 5.43
N ILE A 217 -15.44 -24.98 4.90
CA ILE A 217 -15.40 -23.53 4.77
C ILE A 217 -14.93 -23.17 3.38
N ASP A 218 -15.64 -22.26 2.73
CA ASP A 218 -15.14 -21.58 1.53
C ASP A 218 -15.07 -20.09 1.80
N ILE A 219 -13.99 -19.47 1.35
CA ILE A 219 -13.85 -18.03 1.23
C ILE A 219 -13.62 -17.75 -0.25
N VAL A 220 -14.52 -16.98 -0.87
CA VAL A 220 -14.57 -16.81 -2.33
C VAL A 220 -14.72 -15.34 -2.70
N ILE A 221 -13.98 -14.90 -3.70
CA ILE A 221 -14.15 -13.61 -4.37
C ILE A 221 -15.02 -13.83 -5.61
N HIS A 222 -16.23 -13.29 -5.58
CA HIS A 222 -17.15 -13.29 -6.73
C HIS A 222 -16.91 -12.03 -7.55
N THR A 223 -16.72 -12.18 -8.86
CA THR A 223 -16.64 -11.05 -9.80
C THR A 223 -18.00 -10.82 -10.42
N LEU A 224 -18.65 -9.69 -10.11
CA LEU A 224 -19.91 -9.27 -10.69
C LEU A 224 -19.63 -8.32 -11.85
N GLN A 225 -19.99 -8.71 -13.07
CA GLN A 225 -20.03 -7.80 -14.20
C GLN A 225 -21.45 -7.26 -14.35
N LYS A 226 -21.57 -5.97 -14.69
CA LYS A 226 -22.86 -5.39 -15.05
C LYS A 226 -23.30 -6.04 -16.36
N GLU A 227 -24.42 -6.75 -16.38
CA GLU A 227 -25.02 -7.17 -17.65
C GLU A 227 -25.33 -5.91 -18.45
N GLU A 228 -24.80 -5.82 -19.67
CA GLU A 228 -25.20 -4.76 -20.60
C GLU A 228 -26.70 -4.97 -20.88
N GLU A 229 -27.54 -4.08 -20.36
CA GLU A 229 -28.95 -4.01 -20.74
C GLU A 229 -29.01 -3.70 -22.26
N ASN A 230 -29.26 -4.75 -23.06
CA ASN A 230 -29.55 -4.65 -24.49
C ASN A 230 -30.91 -3.98 -24.74
#